data_AF-A0A353Z8X5-F1
#
_entry.id   AF-A0A353Z8X5-F1
#
_cell.length_a   1.000
_cell.length_b   1.000
_cell.length_c   1.000
_cell.angle_alpha   90.00
_cell.angle_beta   90.00
_cell.angle_gamma   90.00
#
_symmetry.space_group_name_H-M   'P 1'
#
loop_
_entity.id
_entity.type
_entity.pdbx_description
1 polymer ?
#
loop_
_entity_poly.entity_id
_entity_poly.type
_entity_poly.pdbx_seq_one_letter_code
_entity_poly.pdbx_strand_id
1 'polypeptide(L)'
;MEALRLLIGPYVEFLPMRSGDGDFTAFKVIRFVDALDVQHSLIDWEPRRMRDEGCSRIIRQVRKYVFQQDKLANEVIFRIPQLSTGFKVFVTDVFVRAVTAHQLLGFQFQPVCPMPDDRERFLKKRSRNGK
;
A
#
# COMPACT_ATOMS: atom_id res chain seq x y z
N MET A 1 -13.17 -0.57 -19.26
CA MET A 1 -12.16 -1.59 -18.87
C MET A 1 -10.87 -1.45 -19.68
N GLU A 2 -10.92 -1.28 -21.00
CA GLU A 2 -9.74 -1.09 -21.87
C GLU A 2 -8.75 -0.03 -21.37
N ALA A 3 -9.26 1.17 -21.00
CA ALA A 3 -8.43 2.29 -20.59
C ALA A 3 -7.62 2.01 -19.31
N LEU A 4 -8.24 1.38 -18.31
CA LEU A 4 -7.54 0.98 -17.09
C LEU A 4 -6.49 -0.09 -17.41
N ARG A 5 -6.83 -1.05 -18.27
CA ARG A 5 -5.94 -2.14 -18.67
C ARG A 5 -4.65 -1.63 -19.32
N LEU A 6 -4.75 -0.62 -20.19
CA LEU A 6 -3.60 0.04 -20.80
C LEU A 6 -2.75 0.78 -19.75
N LEU A 7 -3.40 1.47 -18.81
CA LEU A 7 -2.71 2.24 -17.78
C LEU A 7 -1.91 1.37 -16.81
N ILE A 8 -2.48 0.24 -16.36
CA ILE A 8 -1.84 -0.62 -15.36
C ILE A 8 -1.10 -1.82 -15.93
N GLY A 9 -1.25 -2.11 -17.22
CA GLY A 9 -0.67 -3.29 -17.87
C GLY A 9 0.82 -3.52 -17.60
N PRO A 10 1.67 -2.47 -17.61
CA PRO A 10 3.09 -2.63 -17.28
C PRO A 10 3.37 -3.00 -15.80
N TYR A 11 2.40 -2.82 -14.91
CA TYR A 11 2.56 -2.91 -13.46
C TYR A 11 1.84 -4.13 -12.85
N VAL A 12 1.02 -4.83 -13.64
CA VAL A 12 0.17 -5.93 -13.17
C VAL A 12 0.19 -7.12 -14.12
N GLU A 13 -0.09 -8.29 -13.56
CA GLU A 13 -0.40 -9.51 -14.30
C GLU A 13 -1.92 -9.74 -14.26
N PHE A 14 -2.56 -9.90 -15.43
CA PHE A 14 -4.00 -10.16 -15.52
C PHE A 14 -4.28 -11.67 -15.48
N LEU A 15 -5.23 -12.07 -14.64
CA LEU A 15 -5.61 -13.44 -14.40
C LEU A 15 -7.09 -13.61 -14.78
N PRO A 16 -7.40 -14.34 -15.88
CA PRO A 16 -8.79 -14.61 -16.24
C PRO A 16 -9.42 -15.53 -15.20
N MET A 17 -10.65 -15.22 -14.79
CA MET A 17 -11.42 -15.99 -13.83
C MET A 17 -12.78 -16.32 -14.42
N ARG A 18 -13.13 -17.61 -14.41
CA ARG A 18 -14.47 -18.07 -14.76
C ARG A 18 -15.25 -18.29 -13.49
N SER A 19 -16.37 -17.59 -13.34
CA SER A 19 -17.34 -17.82 -12.28
C SER A 19 -18.67 -18.24 -12.90
N GLY A 20 -19.56 -18.85 -12.11
CA GLY A 20 -20.95 -19.10 -12.52
C GLY A 20 -21.69 -17.81 -12.91
N ASP A 21 -21.23 -16.67 -12.39
CA ASP A 21 -21.80 -15.33 -12.64
C ASP A 21 -21.18 -14.61 -13.86
N GLY A 22 -20.25 -15.25 -14.58
CA GLY A 22 -19.65 -14.71 -15.80
C GLY A 22 -18.11 -14.69 -15.82
N ASP A 23 -17.58 -14.02 -16.85
CA ASP A 23 -16.15 -13.86 -17.06
C ASP A 23 -15.63 -12.63 -16.31
N PHE A 24 -14.71 -12.86 -15.38
CA PHE A 24 -14.04 -11.82 -14.60
C PHE A 24 -12.55 -11.83 -14.91
N THR A 25 -11.89 -10.70 -14.65
CA THR A 25 -10.42 -10.61 -14.73
C THR A 25 -9.91 -10.05 -13.42
N ALA A 26 -9.18 -10.88 -12.68
CA ALA A 26 -8.37 -10.40 -11.56
C ALA A 26 -7.06 -9.82 -12.09
N PHE A 27 -6.38 -9.03 -11.26
CA PHE A 27 -5.02 -8.64 -11.53
C PHE A 27 -4.17 -8.71 -10.27
N LYS A 28 -2.90 -9.04 -10.45
CA LYS A 28 -1.89 -9.07 -9.40
C LYS A 28 -0.88 -7.96 -9.67
N VAL A 29 -0.68 -7.07 -8.71
CA VAL A 29 0.35 -6.02 -8.83
C VAL A 29 1.73 -6.66 -8.68
N ILE A 30 2.53 -6.56 -9.74
CA ILE A 30 3.90 -7.10 -9.82
C ILE A 30 4.97 -6.02 -9.67
N ARG A 31 4.58 -4.74 -9.78
CA ARG A 31 5.50 -3.62 -9.54
C ARG A 31 5.79 -3.45 -8.05
N PHE A 32 7.07 -3.57 -7.68
CA PHE A 32 7.58 -3.20 -6.37
C PHE A 32 8.44 -1.95 -6.47
N VAL A 33 8.19 -0.99 -5.59
CA VAL A 33 8.95 0.25 -5.52
C VAL A 33 9.44 0.45 -4.09
N ASP A 34 10.77 0.53 -3.93
CA ASP A 34 11.39 0.81 -2.64
C ASP A 34 11.37 2.32 -2.35
N ALA A 35 10.17 2.84 -2.09
CA ALA A 35 9.93 4.25 -1.83
C ALA A 35 9.60 4.58 -0.38
N LEU A 36 9.44 3.58 0.51
CA LEU A 36 9.10 3.84 1.91
C LEU A 36 10.28 4.53 2.62
N ASP A 37 10.05 5.74 3.13
CA ASP A 37 11.00 6.40 3.99
C ASP A 37 10.91 5.81 5.40
N VAL A 38 11.76 4.83 5.67
CA VAL A 38 11.79 4.11 6.94
C VAL A 38 12.16 5.02 8.12
N GLN A 39 12.87 6.12 7.88
CA GLN A 39 13.31 7.04 8.93
C GLN A 39 12.18 7.99 9.37
N HIS A 40 11.36 8.43 8.42
CA HIS A 40 10.27 9.38 8.67
C HIS A 40 8.89 8.72 8.83
N SER A 41 8.76 7.45 8.48
CA SER A 41 7.54 6.66 8.70
C SER A 41 7.40 6.20 10.15
N LEU A 42 6.16 6.08 10.64
CA LEU A 42 5.90 5.48 11.95
C LEU A 42 5.69 3.97 11.79
N ILE A 43 6.73 3.19 12.10
CA ILE A 43 6.78 1.75 11.87
C ILE A 43 6.84 1.00 13.21
N ASP A 44 5.87 0.10 13.42
CA ASP A 44 5.94 -0.94 14.44
C ASP A 44 6.69 -2.14 13.85
N TRP A 45 7.78 -2.53 14.50
CA TRP A 45 8.63 -3.64 14.10
C TRP A 45 8.26 -4.91 14.87
N GLU A 46 8.43 -6.08 14.24
CA GLU A 46 8.30 -7.35 14.97
C GLU A 46 9.37 -7.44 16.08
N PRO A 47 9.06 -8.04 17.25
CA PRO A 47 10.01 -8.23 18.33
C PRO A 47 11.20 -9.09 17.90
N ARG A 48 12.42 -8.74 18.32
CA ARG A 48 13.65 -9.47 17.94
C ARG A 48 13.64 -10.95 18.37
N ARG A 49 13.01 -11.25 19.52
CA ARG A 49 12.89 -12.62 20.07
C ARG A 49 12.04 -13.59 19.25
N MET A 50 11.31 -13.09 18.25
CA MET A 50 10.49 -13.89 17.33
C MET A 50 11.18 -14.09 15.98
N ARG A 51 12.49 -13.82 15.89
CA ARG A 51 13.27 -13.93 14.66
C ARG A 51 14.47 -14.84 14.88
N ASP A 52 14.79 -15.61 13.84
CA ASP A 52 16.04 -16.34 13.75
C ASP A 52 17.22 -15.36 13.70
N GLU A 53 18.38 -15.79 14.22
CA GLU A 53 19.61 -15.01 14.16
C GLU A 53 20.01 -14.79 12.70
N GLY A 54 20.20 -13.51 12.31
CA GLY A 54 20.52 -13.12 10.93
C GLY A 54 19.34 -12.62 10.09
N CYS A 55 18.09 -12.73 10.57
CA CYS A 55 16.94 -12.17 9.85
C CYS A 55 16.93 -10.63 9.88
N SER A 56 16.63 -10.02 8.74
CA SER A 56 16.41 -8.57 8.63
C SER A 56 15.18 -8.15 9.47
N ARG A 57 15.12 -6.86 9.81
CA ARG A 57 13.97 -6.31 10.56
C ARG A 57 12.68 -6.46 9.74
N ILE A 58 11.75 -7.24 10.26
CA ILE A 58 10.40 -7.42 9.72
C ILE A 58 9.49 -6.31 10.24
N ILE A 59 8.80 -5.63 9.33
CA ILE A 59 7.75 -4.68 9.66
C ILE A 59 6.50 -5.44 10.10
N ARG A 60 6.01 -5.17 11.31
CA ARG A 60 4.73 -5.67 11.79
C ARG A 60 3.57 -4.83 11.22
N GLN A 61 3.70 -3.51 11.34
CA GLN A 61 2.70 -2.57 10.85
C GLN A 61 3.34 -1.20 10.60
N VAL A 62 2.95 -0.53 9.53
CA VAL A 62 3.23 0.90 9.33
C VAL A 62 1.98 1.68 9.71
N ARG A 63 2.08 2.51 10.75
CA ARG A 63 1.01 3.40 11.24
C ARG A 63 0.92 4.68 10.45
N LYS A 64 2.07 5.24 10.06
CA LYS A 64 2.18 6.43 9.20
C LYS A 64 3.18 6.13 8.10
N TYR A 65 2.77 6.27 6.85
CA TYR A 65 3.63 6.11 5.69
C TYR A 65 4.17 7.47 5.29
N VAL A 66 5.47 7.53 5.07
CA VAL A 66 6.14 8.62 4.36
C VAL A 66 6.84 7.98 3.17
N PHE A 67 6.62 8.53 1.97
CA PHE A 67 7.23 8.03 0.75
C PHE A 67 8.22 9.05 0.17
N GLN A 68 9.31 8.54 -0.38
CA GLN A 68 10.26 9.29 -1.18
C GLN A 68 9.62 9.59 -2.54
N GLN A 69 9.14 10.83 -2.72
CA GLN A 69 8.33 11.24 -3.89
C GLN A 69 9.06 11.05 -5.22
N ASP A 70 10.38 11.30 -5.24
CA ASP A 70 11.19 11.16 -6.46
C ASP A 70 11.16 9.73 -7.03
N LYS A 71 11.00 8.72 -6.17
CA LYS A 71 10.90 7.32 -6.58
C LYS A 71 9.51 6.93 -7.09
N LEU A 72 8.51 7.78 -6.87
CA LEU A 72 7.12 7.54 -7.25
C LEU A 72 6.66 8.35 -8.46
N ALA A 73 7.49 9.27 -8.96
CA ALA A 73 7.11 10.24 -9.98
C ALA A 73 6.51 9.63 -11.26
N ASN A 74 6.97 8.43 -11.65
CA ASN A 74 6.52 7.72 -12.85
C ASN A 74 5.75 6.42 -12.54
N GLU A 75 5.30 6.26 -11.29
CA GLU A 75 4.59 5.06 -10.85
C GLU A 75 3.09 5.33 -10.83
N VAL A 76 2.31 4.30 -11.17
CA VAL A 76 0.84 4.37 -11.19
C VAL A 76 0.24 3.55 -10.06
N ILE A 77 0.68 2.30 -9.96
CA ILE A 77 0.22 1.31 -9.00
C ILE A 77 1.42 0.46 -8.59
N PHE A 78 1.60 0.24 -7.29
CA PHE A 78 2.77 -0.44 -6.78
C PHE A 78 2.53 -1.09 -5.41
N ARG A 79 3.45 -1.97 -5.06
CA ARG A 79 3.63 -2.51 -3.70
C ARG A 79 4.99 -2.08 -3.17
N ILE A 80 5.17 -2.13 -1.86
CA ILE A 80 6.48 -1.87 -1.24
C ILE A 80 7.13 -3.17 -0.77
N PRO A 81 8.44 -3.36 -1.02
CA PRO A 81 9.12 -4.61 -0.75
C PRO A 81 9.15 -4.97 0.75
N GLN A 82 9.15 -3.97 1.63
CA GLN A 82 9.14 -4.16 3.08
C GLN A 82 7.82 -4.73 3.61
N LEU A 83 6.75 -4.72 2.81
CA LEU A 83 5.43 -5.28 3.14
C LEU A 83 5.04 -6.41 2.17
N SER A 84 6.01 -7.17 1.67
CA SER A 84 5.80 -8.23 0.66
C SER A 84 4.73 -9.26 1.04
N THR A 85 4.55 -9.53 2.34
CA THR A 85 3.53 -10.43 2.90
C THR A 85 2.14 -9.81 3.02
N GLY A 86 2.01 -8.50 2.88
CA GLY A 86 0.74 -7.78 3.04
C GLY A 86 0.02 -7.51 1.71
N PHE A 87 -1.31 -7.57 1.72
CA PHE A 87 -2.17 -7.28 0.55
C PHE A 87 -2.28 -5.80 0.19
N LYS A 88 -1.47 -4.92 0.79
CA LYS A 88 -1.56 -3.48 0.55
C LYS A 88 -1.02 -3.12 -0.82
N VAL A 89 -1.84 -2.39 -1.55
CA VAL A 89 -1.52 -1.79 -2.85
C VAL A 89 -1.58 -0.28 -2.69
N PHE A 90 -0.60 0.41 -3.27
CA PHE A 90 -0.53 1.86 -3.30
C PHE A 90 -0.74 2.32 -4.73
N VAL A 91 -1.35 3.48 -4.87
CA VAL A 91 -1.61 4.11 -6.16
C VAL A 91 -1.26 5.59 -6.07
N THR A 92 -0.90 6.17 -7.21
CA THR A 92 -0.66 7.62 -7.32
C THR A 92 -1.92 8.32 -7.83
N ASP A 93 -1.91 9.65 -7.81
CA ASP A 93 -3.01 10.47 -8.33
C ASP A 93 -3.32 10.19 -9.80
N VAL A 94 -2.34 9.73 -10.58
CA VAL A 94 -2.53 9.33 -11.99
C VAL A 94 -3.58 8.22 -12.09
N PHE A 95 -3.49 7.22 -11.22
CA PHE A 95 -4.46 6.12 -11.17
C PHE A 95 -5.83 6.62 -10.72
N VAL A 96 -5.88 7.41 -9.64
CA VAL A 96 -7.13 7.93 -9.08
C VAL A 96 -7.88 8.75 -10.13
N ARG A 97 -7.18 9.66 -10.81
CA ARG A 97 -7.75 10.48 -11.89
C ARG A 97 -8.30 9.62 -13.03
N ALA A 98 -7.60 8.58 -13.45
CA ALA A 98 -8.08 7.69 -14.50
C ALA A 98 -9.35 6.93 -14.08
N VAL A 99 -9.39 6.39 -12.86
CA VAL A 99 -10.58 5.73 -12.32
C VAL A 99 -11.78 6.67 -12.26
N THR A 100 -11.57 7.90 -11.75
CA THR A 100 -12.62 8.92 -11.66
C THR A 100 -13.10 9.39 -13.03
N ALA A 101 -12.19 9.66 -13.97
CA ALA A 101 -12.52 10.13 -15.31
C ALA A 101 -13.35 9.12 -16.11
N HIS A 102 -13.12 7.83 -15.88
CA HIS A 102 -13.88 6.74 -16.50
C HIS A 102 -15.05 6.24 -15.65
N GLN A 103 -15.37 6.91 -14.53
CA GLN A 103 -16.47 6.58 -13.63
C GLN A 103 -16.49 5.09 -13.22
N LEU A 104 -15.31 4.50 -13.03
CA LEU A 104 -15.22 3.09 -12.66
C LEU A 104 -15.70 2.91 -11.21
N LEU A 105 -16.65 1.99 -11.03
CA LEU A 105 -17.21 1.65 -9.72
C LEU A 105 -16.32 0.63 -8.99
N GLY A 106 -16.52 0.51 -7.68
CA GLY A 106 -15.85 -0.52 -6.86
C GLY A 106 -14.48 -0.11 -6.28
N PHE A 107 -14.09 1.16 -6.41
CA PHE A 107 -12.87 1.68 -5.80
C PHE A 107 -13.20 2.54 -4.57
N GLN A 108 -12.47 2.31 -3.48
CA GLN A 108 -12.44 3.19 -2.32
C GLN A 108 -10.98 3.60 -2.08
N PHE A 109 -10.71 4.89 -2.19
CA PHE A 109 -9.37 5.44 -1.99
C PHE A 109 -9.22 6.00 -0.59
N GLN A 110 -8.11 5.65 0.06
CA GLN A 110 -7.73 6.19 1.36
C GLN A 110 -6.43 6.98 1.22
N PRO A 111 -6.42 8.29 1.55
CA PRO A 111 -5.19 9.08 1.57
C PRO A 111 -4.17 8.48 2.53
N VAL A 112 -2.92 8.43 2.09
CA VAL A 112 -1.84 7.78 2.85
C VAL A 112 -1.21 8.74 3.88
N CYS A 113 -1.19 10.04 3.61
CA CYS A 113 -0.80 11.09 4.55
C CYS A 113 -1.27 12.48 4.08
N PRO A 114 -1.68 13.39 4.98
CA PRO A 114 -1.98 13.15 6.40
C PRO A 114 -3.34 12.46 6.57
N MET A 115 -3.41 11.42 7.42
CA MET A 115 -4.71 10.95 7.89
C MET A 115 -5.29 11.97 8.87
N PRO A 116 -6.55 12.41 8.70
CA PRO A 116 -7.13 13.47 9.51
C PRO A 116 -7.35 13.12 11.00
N ASP A 117 -7.17 11.87 11.44
CA ASP A 117 -7.64 11.41 12.76
C ASP A 117 -6.56 10.89 13.74
N ASP A 118 -5.30 11.21 13.46
CA ASP A 118 -4.17 10.79 14.30
C ASP A 118 -3.91 11.71 15.51
N ARG A 119 -4.87 12.56 15.92
CA ARG A 119 -4.68 13.43 17.11
C ARG A 119 -5.10 12.79 18.43
N GLU A 120 -6.06 11.86 18.45
CA GLU A 120 -6.61 11.37 19.73
C GLU A 120 -6.03 10.04 20.25
N ARG A 121 -5.57 9.14 19.36
CA ARG A 121 -5.05 7.82 19.79
C ARG A 121 -3.66 7.87 20.43
N PHE A 122 -2.89 8.93 20.20
CA PHE A 122 -1.51 9.04 20.67
C PHE A 122 -1.38 9.55 22.11
N LEU A 123 -2.38 10.29 22.62
CA LEU A 123 -2.39 10.78 24.00
C LEU A 123 -2.71 9.68 25.02
N LYS A 124 -3.52 8.68 24.66
CA LYS A 124 -3.94 7.62 25.61
C LYS A 124 -2.89 6.54 25.88
N LYS A 125 -1.88 6.35 25.01
CA LYS A 125 -0.82 5.34 25.22
C LYS A 125 0.37 5.85 26.06
N ARG A 126 0.59 7.16 26.18
CA ARG A 126 1.66 7.71 27.05
C ARG A 126 1.26 7.81 28.53
N SER A 127 -0.03 7.76 28.85
CA SER A 127 -0.50 7.89 30.24
C SER A 127 -0.64 6.56 31.02
N ARG A 128 -0.32 5.40 30.43
CA ARG A 128 -0.49 4.08 31.10
C ARG A 128 0.80 3.36 31.51
N ASN A 129 1.98 3.91 31.23
CA ASN A 129 3.27 3.34 31.68
C ASN A 129 3.95 4.20 32.75
N GLY A 130 3.20 4.49 33.81
CA GLY A 130 3.70 5.21 34.98
C GLY A 130 2.93 4.76 36.22
N LYS A 131 3.17 3.52 36.65
CA LYS A 131 3.02 3.06 38.03
C LYS A 131 3.92 1.84 38.23
#